data_AF-A0A7T5UYF0-F1
#
_entry.id   AF-A0A7T5UYF0-F1
#
_cell.length_a   1.000
_cell.length_b   1.000
_cell.length_c   1.000
_cell.angle_alpha   90.00
_cell.angle_beta   90.00
_cell.angle_gamma   90.00
#
_symmetry.space_group_name_H-M   'P 1'
#
loop_
_entity.id
_entity.type
_entity.pdbx_description
1 polymer ?
#
loop_
_entity_poly.entity_id
_entity_poly.type
_entity_poly.pdbx_seq_one_letter_code
_entity_poly.pdbx_strand_id
1 'polypeptide(L)'
;MVQIRVAKNGEYELTDRSRTITLAGGKIKLEDQAFDEPGEYEVEGVEIVYGTQAALLVWEKLQIAYIFSADKPTSFEKSQFSPCNILLIDPAISTLDKPKTNELLETYDPNVVVFCFQTPIEEIQGALKIEDRDILKLTEATLPLEGRELYRLTE
;
A
#
# COMPACT_ATOMS: atom_id res chain seq x y z
N MET A 1 15.70 -1.18 -4.20
CA MET A 1 15.26 -0.83 -2.82
C MET A 1 14.26 0.29 -2.92
N VAL A 2 13.07 0.07 -2.37
CA VAL A 2 11.98 1.05 -2.37
C VAL A 2 11.94 1.74 -1.01
N GLN A 3 11.82 3.07 -1.01
CA GLN A 3 11.59 3.88 0.17
C GLN A 3 10.15 4.40 0.13
N ILE A 4 9.43 4.28 1.23
CA ILE A 4 8.05 4.72 1.39
C ILE A 4 8.03 5.81 2.45
N ARG A 5 7.46 6.96 2.11
CA ARG A 5 7.20 8.07 3.04
C ARG A 5 5.83 8.66 2.78
N VAL A 6 5.34 9.45 3.72
CA VAL A 6 4.14 10.27 3.54
C VAL A 6 4.59 11.69 3.20
N ALA A 7 4.05 12.25 2.12
CA ALA A 7 4.24 13.65 1.76
C ALA A 7 3.36 14.56 2.64
N LYS A 8 3.66 15.87 2.66
CA LYS A 8 2.97 16.86 3.53
C LYS A 8 1.46 16.95 3.33
N ASN A 9 0.98 16.53 2.17
CA ASN A 9 -0.44 16.47 1.81
C ASN A 9 -1.12 15.14 2.17
N GLY A 10 -0.40 14.22 2.82
CA GLY A 10 -0.90 12.89 3.22
C GLY A 10 -0.70 11.82 2.15
N GLU A 11 -0.22 12.15 0.96
CA GLU A 11 0.00 11.19 -0.14
C GLU A 11 1.19 10.27 0.17
N TYR A 12 1.18 9.03 -0.33
CA TYR A 12 2.38 8.20 -0.27
C TYR A 12 3.32 8.56 -1.41
N GLU A 13 4.61 8.66 -1.10
CA GLU A 13 5.68 8.72 -2.08
C GLU A 13 6.55 7.47 -1.94
N LEU A 14 6.60 6.69 -3.02
CA LEU A 14 7.46 5.52 -3.15
C LEU A 14 8.61 5.88 -4.08
N THR A 15 9.84 5.75 -3.61
CA THR A 15 11.03 6.16 -4.36
C THR A 15 12.07 5.05 -4.41
N ASP A 16 12.77 4.95 -5.54
CA ASP A 16 14.05 4.26 -5.60
C ASP A 16 15.17 5.26 -5.98
N ARG A 17 16.30 4.77 -6.51
CA ARG A 17 17.41 5.62 -6.93
C ARG A 17 17.15 6.45 -8.19
N SER A 18 16.11 6.11 -8.93
CA SER A 18 15.84 6.54 -10.31
C SER A 18 14.49 7.21 -10.51
N ARG A 19 13.48 6.90 -9.69
CA ARG A 19 12.10 7.30 -9.95
C ARG A 19 11.29 7.52 -8.67
N THR A 20 10.18 8.24 -8.83
CA THR A 20 9.19 8.49 -7.78
C THR A 20 7.79 8.13 -8.25
N ILE A 21 7.08 7.34 -7.45
CA ILE A 21 5.64 7.10 -7.59
C ILE A 21 4.92 7.84 -6.47
N THR A 22 3.90 8.61 -6.83
CA THR A 22 2.98 9.24 -5.89
C THR A 22 1.64 8.52 -5.93
N LEU A 23 1.12 8.16 -4.76
CA LEU A 23 -0.17 7.49 -4.57
C LEU A 23 -1.09 8.42 -3.77
N ALA A 24 -2.23 8.80 -4.37
CA ALA A 24 -3.13 9.79 -3.80
C ALA A 24 -4.58 9.49 -4.20
N GLY A 25 -5.39 8.97 -3.26
CA GLY A 25 -6.71 8.45 -3.60
C GLY A 25 -6.62 7.40 -4.70
N GLY A 26 -7.63 7.32 -5.57
CA GLY A 26 -7.63 6.47 -6.76
C GLY A 26 -6.78 7.02 -7.91
N LYS A 27 -5.57 7.50 -7.63
CA LYS A 27 -4.64 7.97 -8.65
C LYS A 27 -3.21 7.57 -8.32
N ILE A 28 -2.55 6.98 -9.31
CA ILE A 28 -1.14 6.63 -9.28
C ILE A 28 -0.42 7.52 -10.28
N LYS A 29 0.58 8.27 -9.84
CA LYS A 29 1.41 9.09 -10.71
C LYS A 29 2.84 8.55 -10.70
N LEU A 30 3.37 8.30 -11.89
CA LEU A 30 4.78 7.94 -12.11
C LEU A 30 5.33 8.89 -13.17
N GLU A 31 6.22 9.79 -12.76
CA GLU A 31 6.78 10.85 -13.61
C GLU A 31 5.67 11.71 -14.28
N ASP A 32 5.60 11.70 -15.62
CA ASP A 32 4.61 12.44 -16.41
C ASP A 32 3.33 11.63 -16.71
N GLN A 33 3.25 10.37 -16.25
CA GLN A 33 2.10 9.50 -16.47
C GLN A 33 1.21 9.43 -15.22
N ALA A 34 -0.09 9.30 -15.44
CA ALA A 34 -1.08 9.11 -14.40
C ALA A 34 -2.03 7.98 -14.77
N PHE A 35 -2.35 7.15 -13.79
CA PHE A 35 -3.23 5.99 -13.90
C PHE A 35 -4.36 6.14 -12.87
N ASP A 36 -5.59 6.12 -13.37
CA ASP A 36 -6.82 6.27 -12.59
C ASP A 36 -7.98 5.42 -13.14
N GLU A 37 -7.69 4.52 -14.09
CA GLU A 37 -8.67 3.61 -14.70
C GLU A 37 -8.21 2.14 -14.60
N PRO A 38 -9.16 1.18 -14.51
CA PRO A 38 -8.82 -0.24 -14.51
C PRO A 38 -8.04 -0.68 -15.74
N GLY A 39 -6.94 -1.40 -15.53
CA GLY A 39 -6.06 -1.84 -16.60
C GLY A 39 -4.73 -2.36 -16.10
N GLU A 40 -3.93 -2.90 -17.02
CA GLU A 40 -2.56 -3.30 -16.78
C GLU A 40 -1.63 -2.35 -17.52
N TYR A 41 -0.65 -1.80 -16.80
CA TYR A 41 0.29 -0.83 -17.31
C TYR A 41 1.71 -1.26 -16.94
N GLU A 42 2.67 -1.02 -17.82
CA GLU A 42 4.09 -1.21 -17.52
C GLU A 42 4.84 0.05 -17.94
N VAL A 43 5.54 0.67 -16.99
CA VAL A 43 6.32 1.88 -17.24
C VAL A 43 7.65 1.79 -16.51
N GLU A 44 8.73 1.89 -17.29
CA GLU A 44 10.12 1.90 -16.80
C GLU A 44 10.49 0.66 -15.97
N GLY A 45 9.76 -0.46 -16.08
CA GLY A 45 9.95 -1.66 -15.26
C GLY A 45 9.21 -1.62 -13.91
N VAL A 46 8.23 -0.74 -13.77
CA VAL A 46 7.15 -0.86 -12.78
C VAL A 46 5.92 -1.41 -13.49
N GLU A 47 5.40 -2.54 -13.02
CA GLU A 47 4.10 -3.03 -13.46
C GLU A 47 3.03 -2.50 -12.52
N ILE A 48 1.93 -2.01 -13.07
CA ILE A 48 0.77 -1.49 -12.34
C ILE A 48 -0.45 -2.23 -12.83
N VAL A 49 -1.07 -3.02 -11.96
CA VAL A 49 -2.38 -3.64 -12.19
C VAL A 49 -3.41 -2.83 -11.44
N TYR A 50 -4.16 -2.01 -12.16
CA TYR A 50 -5.14 -1.09 -11.60
C TYR A 50 -6.52 -1.75 -11.56
N GLY A 51 -7.09 -1.85 -10.35
CA GLY A 51 -8.44 -2.35 -10.09
C GLY A 51 -9.44 -1.22 -9.86
N THR A 52 -10.63 -1.56 -9.39
CA THR A 52 -11.68 -0.58 -9.10
C THR A 52 -11.56 0.04 -7.71
N GLN A 53 -10.99 -0.69 -6.76
CA GLN A 53 -10.90 -0.33 -5.34
C GLN A 53 -9.46 -0.30 -4.84
N ALA A 54 -8.55 -0.92 -5.57
CA ALA A 54 -7.15 -1.04 -5.24
C ALA A 54 -6.30 -1.13 -6.52
N ALA A 55 -4.99 -0.97 -6.36
CA ALA A 55 -4.02 -1.24 -7.40
C ALA A 55 -2.85 -2.05 -6.83
N LEU A 56 -2.27 -2.91 -7.65
CA LEU A 56 -1.04 -3.64 -7.36
C LEU A 56 0.11 -3.02 -8.14
N LEU A 57 1.16 -2.61 -7.44
CA LEU A 57 2.42 -2.20 -8.04
C LEU A 57 3.43 -3.33 -7.85
N VAL A 58 4.02 -3.83 -8.94
CA VAL A 58 5.16 -4.74 -8.89
C VAL A 58 6.41 -3.95 -9.22
N TRP A 59 7.27 -3.77 -8.22
CA TRP A 59 8.47 -2.95 -8.34
C TRP A 59 9.62 -3.54 -7.54
N GLU A 60 10.76 -3.78 -8.21
CA GLU A 60 11.95 -4.37 -7.57
C GLU A 60 11.63 -5.72 -6.88
N LYS A 61 10.75 -6.51 -7.52
CA LYS A 61 10.17 -7.78 -7.01
C LYS A 61 9.26 -7.65 -5.79
N LEU A 62 9.01 -6.43 -5.30
CA LEU A 62 8.02 -6.19 -4.26
C LEU A 62 6.65 -6.04 -4.90
N GLN A 63 5.67 -6.76 -4.34
CA GLN A 63 4.26 -6.63 -4.63
C GLN A 63 3.62 -5.69 -3.60
N ILE A 64 3.23 -4.50 -4.05
CA ILE A 64 2.71 -3.42 -3.22
C ILE A 64 1.23 -3.22 -3.57
N ALA A 65 0.34 -3.68 -2.72
CA ALA A 65 -1.09 -3.42 -2.86
C ALA A 65 -1.43 -2.07 -2.22
N TYR A 66 -2.01 -1.16 -3.00
CA TYR A 66 -2.46 0.15 -2.55
C TYR A 66 -4.00 0.22 -2.61
N ILE A 67 -4.62 0.35 -1.44
CA ILE A 67 -6.07 0.39 -1.28
C ILE A 67 -6.50 1.84 -1.17
N PHE A 68 -7.37 2.29 -2.08
CA PHE A 68 -7.84 3.67 -2.15
C PHE A 68 -9.36 3.80 -2.00
N SER A 69 -10.05 2.71 -1.70
CA SER A 69 -11.50 2.67 -1.44
C SER A 69 -11.83 1.83 -0.21
N ALA A 70 -12.90 2.22 0.49
CA ALA A 70 -13.45 1.48 1.64
C ALA A 70 -14.36 0.31 1.25
N ASP A 71 -14.68 0.20 -0.04
CA ASP A 71 -15.55 -0.83 -0.58
C ASP A 71 -14.87 -2.21 -0.55
N LYS A 72 -15.68 -3.26 -0.68
CA LYS A 72 -15.17 -4.63 -0.70
C LYS A 72 -14.29 -4.87 -1.93
N PRO A 73 -13.13 -5.53 -1.77
CA PRO A 73 -12.33 -5.97 -2.90
C PRO A 73 -13.14 -6.86 -3.85
N THR A 74 -13.00 -6.61 -5.14
CA THR A 74 -13.58 -7.42 -6.21
C THR A 74 -12.91 -8.79 -6.28
N SER A 75 -13.57 -9.77 -6.89
CA SER A 75 -12.97 -11.11 -7.10
C SER A 75 -11.65 -11.06 -7.86
N PHE A 76 -11.53 -10.12 -8.81
CA PHE A 76 -10.29 -9.88 -9.55
C PHE A 76 -9.15 -9.47 -8.61
N GLU A 77 -9.35 -8.41 -7.83
CA GLU A 77 -8.34 -7.87 -6.89
C GLU A 77 -7.95 -8.93 -5.85
N LYS A 78 -8.92 -9.68 -5.32
CA LYS A 78 -8.65 -10.80 -4.38
C LYS A 78 -7.75 -11.87 -4.97
N SER A 79 -7.85 -12.13 -6.27
CA SER A 79 -7.07 -13.18 -6.95
C SER A 79 -5.70 -12.72 -7.42
N GLN A 80 -5.56 -11.44 -7.79
CA GLN A 80 -4.34 -10.91 -8.38
C GLN A 80 -3.42 -10.26 -7.35
N PHE A 81 -3.99 -9.67 -6.29
CA PHE A 81 -3.23 -8.84 -5.35
C PHE A 81 -2.88 -9.59 -4.06
N SER A 82 -3.17 -10.90 -3.99
CA SER A 82 -2.95 -11.75 -2.83
C SER A 82 -2.14 -13.00 -3.22
N PRO A 83 -1.09 -13.35 -2.47
CA PRO A 83 -0.50 -12.59 -1.36
C PRO A 83 0.27 -11.36 -1.88
N CYS A 84 0.35 -10.30 -1.09
CA CYS A 84 1.24 -9.15 -1.39
C CYS A 84 2.35 -9.01 -0.34
N ASN A 85 3.41 -8.27 -0.68
CA ASN A 85 4.47 -8.00 0.29
C ASN A 85 4.11 -6.83 1.20
N ILE A 86 3.53 -5.78 0.62
CA ILE A 86 3.28 -4.51 1.31
C ILE A 86 1.84 -4.09 1.01
N LEU A 87 1.05 -3.83 2.05
CA LEU A 87 -0.26 -3.24 1.97
C LEU A 87 -0.20 -1.77 2.40
N LEU A 88 -0.52 -0.86 1.49
CA LEU A 88 -0.66 0.56 1.72
C LEU A 88 -2.15 0.92 1.75
N ILE A 89 -2.55 1.68 2.75
CA ILE A 89 -3.93 2.14 2.90
C ILE A 89 -3.96 3.66 2.73
N ASP A 90 -4.72 4.13 1.75
CA ASP A 90 -4.90 5.56 1.50
C ASP A 90 -5.53 6.26 2.72
N PRO A 91 -4.98 7.42 3.15
CA PRO A 91 -5.48 8.13 4.33
C PRO A 91 -6.86 8.75 4.16
N ALA A 92 -7.34 8.98 2.93
CA ALA A 92 -8.68 9.50 2.69
C ALA A 92 -9.77 8.45 2.96
N ILE A 93 -9.40 7.18 3.16
CA ILE A 93 -10.33 6.14 3.61
C ILE A 93 -10.71 6.40 5.08
N SER A 94 -11.79 7.18 5.25
CA SER A 94 -12.25 7.66 6.55
C SER A 94 -13.01 6.63 7.40
N THR A 95 -13.22 5.40 6.90
CA THR A 95 -14.14 4.41 7.51
C THR A 95 -13.54 3.02 7.70
N LEU A 96 -12.24 2.93 7.99
CA LEU A 96 -11.58 1.68 8.37
C LEU A 96 -11.77 1.38 9.85
N ASP A 97 -12.87 0.69 10.15
CA ASP A 97 -13.04 0.04 11.44
C ASP A 97 -12.20 -1.24 11.54
N LYS A 98 -12.12 -1.79 12.75
CA LYS A 98 -11.37 -3.02 13.01
C LYS A 98 -11.83 -4.21 12.14
N PRO A 99 -13.14 -4.51 11.99
CA PRO A 99 -13.60 -5.57 11.11
C PRO A 99 -13.11 -5.45 9.67
N LYS A 100 -13.23 -4.26 9.07
CA LYS A 100 -12.76 -4.03 7.69
C LYS A 100 -11.25 -4.15 7.58
N THR A 101 -10.52 -3.64 8.56
CA THR A 101 -9.06 -3.77 8.57
C THR A 101 -8.66 -5.24 8.59
N ASN A 102 -9.26 -6.06 9.44
CA ASN A 102 -9.01 -7.50 9.47
C ASN A 102 -9.38 -8.19 8.15
N GLU A 103 -10.51 -7.81 7.53
CA GLU A 103 -10.90 -8.33 6.20
C GLU A 103 -9.84 -8.02 5.14
N LEU A 104 -9.27 -6.81 5.12
CA LEU A 104 -8.18 -6.46 4.20
C LEU A 104 -6.93 -7.31 4.47
N LEU A 105 -6.56 -7.48 5.75
CA LEU A 105 -5.39 -8.25 6.14
C LEU A 105 -5.51 -9.73 5.79
N GLU A 106 -6.70 -10.32 5.91
CA GLU A 106 -6.97 -11.70 5.48
C GLU A 106 -7.07 -11.82 3.96
N THR A 107 -7.61 -10.81 3.28
CA THR A 107 -7.80 -10.82 1.83
C THR A 107 -6.48 -10.73 1.07
N TYR A 108 -5.64 -9.76 1.42
CA TYR A 108 -4.41 -9.45 0.69
C TYR A 108 -3.17 -10.16 1.25
N ASP A 109 -3.31 -10.79 2.42
CA ASP A 109 -2.26 -11.51 3.15
C ASP A 109 -0.86 -10.84 3.12
N PRO A 110 -0.72 -9.59 3.62
CA PRO A 110 0.53 -8.86 3.52
C PRO A 110 1.58 -9.29 4.55
N ASN A 111 2.86 -9.21 4.17
CA ASN A 111 3.99 -9.25 5.12
C ASN A 111 4.10 -7.95 5.93
N VAL A 112 3.89 -6.81 5.28
CA VAL A 112 4.01 -5.47 5.87
C VAL A 112 2.75 -4.66 5.60
N VAL A 113 2.25 -3.97 6.62
CA VAL A 113 1.12 -3.04 6.50
C VAL A 113 1.60 -1.65 6.87
N VAL A 114 1.28 -0.68 6.04
CA VAL A 114 1.67 0.71 6.25
C VAL A 114 0.42 1.57 6.28
N PHE A 115 0.33 2.35 7.35
CA PHE A 115 -0.70 3.36 7.55
C PHE A 115 -0.07 4.75 7.49
N CYS A 116 -0.87 5.74 7.10
CA CYS A 116 -0.52 7.14 7.25
C CYS A 116 -0.95 7.63 8.65
N PHE A 117 -0.25 8.62 9.21
CA PHE A 117 -0.59 9.21 10.51
C PHE A 117 -2.02 9.79 10.58
N GLN A 118 -2.61 10.12 9.44
CA GLN A 118 -3.97 10.65 9.34
C GLN A 118 -5.06 9.57 9.37
N THR A 119 -4.71 8.30 9.14
CA THR A 119 -5.68 7.22 9.13
C THR A 119 -6.22 7.02 10.55
N PRO A 120 -7.55 7.17 10.79
CA PRO A 120 -8.13 6.95 12.10
C PRO A 120 -8.17 5.46 12.40
N ILE A 121 -7.12 4.95 13.04
CA ILE A 121 -7.02 3.54 13.43
C ILE A 121 -7.64 3.37 14.82
N GLU A 122 -8.85 2.82 14.89
CA GLU A 122 -9.31 2.19 16.14
C GLU A 122 -8.40 1.00 16.41
N GLU A 123 -7.90 0.88 17.65
CA GLU A 123 -6.91 -0.13 18.06
C GLU A 123 -7.17 -1.50 17.41
N ILE A 124 -6.31 -1.87 16.46
CA ILE A 124 -6.29 -3.21 15.86
C ILE A 124 -5.91 -4.17 17.00
N GLN A 125 -6.88 -4.84 17.63
CA GLN A 125 -6.57 -5.76 18.73
C GLN A 125 -5.72 -6.94 18.26
N GLY A 126 -4.67 -7.24 19.04
CA GLY A 126 -4.00 -8.54 19.09
C GLY A 126 -2.53 -8.49 18.72
N ALA A 127 -1.66 -8.24 19.71
CA ALA A 127 -0.20 -8.41 19.68
C ALA A 127 0.65 -7.63 18.67
N LEU A 128 0.08 -7.01 17.64
CA LEU A 128 0.83 -6.28 16.62
C LEU A 128 1.08 -4.84 17.06
N LYS A 129 2.31 -4.57 17.51
CA LYS A 129 2.78 -3.22 17.84
C LYS A 129 2.94 -2.43 16.54
N ILE A 130 2.24 -1.30 16.45
CA ILE A 130 2.47 -0.33 15.36
C ILE A 130 3.76 0.43 15.69
N GLU A 131 4.72 0.44 14.75
CA GLU A 131 5.94 1.24 14.87
C GLU A 131 5.83 2.52 14.02
N ASP A 132 6.09 3.67 14.64
CA ASP A 132 6.11 4.96 13.95
C ASP A 132 7.46 5.17 13.22
N ARG A 133 7.42 5.64 11.97
CA ARG A 133 8.59 5.90 11.13
C ARG A 133 8.36 7.08 10.20
N ASP A 134 9.36 7.94 9.98
CA ASP A 134 9.25 8.97 8.93
C ASP A 134 9.43 8.36 7.53
N ILE A 135 10.32 7.37 7.41
CA ILE A 135 10.64 6.69 6.15
C ILE A 135 10.81 5.20 6.41
N LEU A 136 10.12 4.38 5.61
CA LEU A 136 10.28 2.93 5.60
C LEU A 136 11.09 2.52 4.37
N LYS A 137 12.14 1.70 4.54
CA LYS A 137 13.02 1.25 3.46
C LYS A 137 12.93 -0.26 3.33
N LEU A 138 12.45 -0.74 2.18
CA LEU A 138 12.17 -2.15 1.96
C LEU A 138 12.82 -2.70 0.68
N THR A 139 13.18 -3.97 0.77
CA THR A 139 13.65 -4.85 -0.30
C THR A 139 13.07 -6.24 -0.03
N GLU A 140 13.11 -7.13 -1.01
CA GLU A 140 12.78 -8.56 -0.82
C GLU A 140 13.50 -9.16 0.41
N ALA A 141 14.76 -8.77 0.64
CA ALA A 141 15.59 -9.27 1.75
C ALA A 141 15.27 -8.66 3.13
N THR A 142 14.53 -7.56 3.20
CA THR A 142 14.17 -6.90 4.48
C THR A 142 12.72 -7.13 4.86
N LEU A 143 11.94 -7.87 4.06
CA LEU A 143 10.59 -8.26 4.43
C LEU A 143 10.64 -9.23 5.62
N PRO A 144 9.66 -9.17 6.53
CA PRO A 144 9.56 -10.14 7.61
C PRO A 144 9.33 -11.54 7.03
N LEU A 145 10.16 -12.49 7.47
CA LEU A 145 10.07 -13.90 7.03
C LEU A 145 8.92 -14.64 7.70
N GLU A 146 8.53 -14.21 8.90
CA GLU A 146 7.43 -14.77 9.68
C GLU A 146 6.60 -13.65 10.31
N GLY A 147 5.28 -13.83 10.32
CA GLY A 147 4.35 -12.86 10.89
C GLY A 147 4.16 -11.64 9.99
N ARG A 148 3.55 -10.60 10.59
CA ARG A 148 3.19 -9.36 9.91
C ARG A 148 3.65 -8.17 10.72
N GLU A 149 4.25 -7.19 10.06
CA GLU A 149 4.67 -5.94 10.69
C GLU A 149 3.75 -4.79 10.32
N LEU A 150 3.46 -3.92 11.28
CA LEU A 150 2.60 -2.75 11.10
C LEU A 150 3.41 -1.48 11.35
N TYR A 151 3.41 -0.60 10.37
CA TYR A 151 4.07 0.70 10.43
C TYR A 151 3.07 1.83 10.29
N ARG A 152 3.31 2.92 11.02
CA ARG A 152 2.62 4.18 10.80
C ARG A 152 3.63 5.23 10.36
N LEU A 153 3.41 5.78 9.17
CA LEU A 153 4.28 6.80 8.62
C LEU A 153 3.90 8.18 9.16
N THR A 154 4.88 8.88 9.70
CA THR A 154 4.83 10.26 10.17
C THR A 154 5.32 11.24 9.09
N GLU A 155 4.90 12.50 9.17
CA GLU A 155 5.31 13.58 8.23
C GLU A 155 6.78 14.01 8.42
#